data_AF-A0A927QIY1-F1
#
_entry.id   AF-A0A927QIY1-F1
#
_cell.length_a   1.000
_cell.length_b   1.000
_cell.length_c   1.000
_cell.angle_alpha   90.00
_cell.angle_beta   90.00
_cell.angle_gamma   90.00
#
_symmetry.space_group_name_H-M   'P 1'
#
loop_
_entity.id
_entity.type
_entity.pdbx_description
1 polymer ?
#
loop_
_entity_poly.entity_id
_entity_poly.type
_entity_poly.pdbx_seq_one_letter_code
_entity_poly.pdbx_strand_id
1 'polypeptide(L)'
;MPWRWRGAVAAGAVLLLTSGCGSVEERRTAARDAALDFERALGAEDGVAVCAVLAPGVRDEVEQSSGTPCEEAVLEEDVPFVAAAGDEVGGVDVAGRQARVEFPADTLFLSRFSDGWKVVAAGCTPRPERPYQCLLKGG
;
A
#
# COMPACT_ATOMS: atom_id res chain seq x y z
N MET A 1 -56.82 22.13 -44.03
CA MET A 1 -56.54 21.89 -42.60
C MET A 1 -55.20 21.16 -42.49
N PRO A 2 -54.24 21.67 -41.69
CA PRO A 2 -52.85 21.23 -41.68
C PRO A 2 -52.61 20.10 -40.68
N TRP A 3 -51.81 19.10 -41.02
CA TRP A 3 -51.13 18.25 -40.02
C TRP A 3 -49.63 18.27 -40.31
N ARG A 4 -48.98 19.33 -39.84
CA ARG A 4 -47.55 19.33 -39.54
C ARG A 4 -47.36 18.26 -38.46
N TRP A 5 -46.36 17.39 -38.52
CA TRP A 5 -45.61 16.93 -37.33
C TRP A 5 -44.16 16.66 -37.75
N ARG A 6 -43.28 17.41 -37.10
CA ARG A 6 -41.83 17.31 -37.14
C ARG A 6 -41.42 16.21 -36.17
N GLY A 7 -40.37 15.46 -36.48
CA GLY A 7 -39.78 14.52 -35.53
C GLY A 7 -38.56 13.82 -36.09
N ALA A 8 -37.49 14.57 -36.36
CA ALA A 8 -36.18 13.99 -36.50
C ALA A 8 -35.71 13.51 -35.11
N VAL A 9 -35.44 12.21 -34.97
CA VAL A 9 -34.72 11.68 -33.80
C VAL A 9 -33.56 10.86 -34.33
N ALA A 10 -32.41 11.52 -34.43
CA ALA A 10 -31.13 10.84 -34.61
C ALA A 10 -30.78 10.16 -33.27
N ALA A 11 -30.94 8.83 -33.22
CA ALA A 11 -30.50 8.01 -32.10
C ALA A 11 -28.97 7.85 -32.17
N GLY A 12 -28.24 8.81 -31.60
CA GLY A 12 -26.80 8.69 -31.37
C GLY A 12 -26.52 7.76 -30.20
N ALA A 13 -25.85 6.64 -30.45
CA ALA A 13 -25.38 5.70 -29.45
C ALA A 13 -24.32 6.37 -28.56
N VAL A 14 -24.65 6.58 -27.28
CA VAL A 14 -23.70 7.02 -26.26
C VAL A 14 -23.10 5.77 -25.60
N LEU A 15 -22.01 5.27 -26.18
CA LEU A 15 -21.13 4.27 -25.55
C LEU A 15 -20.30 4.98 -24.48
N LEU A 16 -20.77 4.94 -23.24
CA LEU A 16 -20.00 5.37 -22.06
C LEU A 16 -18.88 4.35 -21.80
N LEU A 17 -17.67 4.66 -22.28
CA LEU A 17 -16.46 3.90 -21.97
C LEU A 17 -16.04 4.19 -20.51
N THR A 18 -16.46 3.36 -19.56
CA THR A 18 -16.02 3.41 -18.16
C THR A 18 -14.68 2.69 -17.97
N SER A 19 -13.60 3.17 -18.59
CA SER A 19 -12.26 2.58 -18.49
C SER A 19 -11.36 3.39 -17.53
N GLY A 20 -11.78 3.55 -16.28
CA GLY A 20 -11.07 4.37 -15.29
C GLY A 20 -10.92 3.75 -13.89
N CYS A 21 -11.88 2.94 -13.44
CA CYS A 21 -11.84 2.37 -12.08
C CYS A 21 -10.92 1.14 -11.95
N GLY A 22 -10.70 0.39 -13.04
CA GLY A 22 -9.90 -0.85 -12.99
C GLY A 22 -8.46 -0.63 -12.53
N SER A 23 -7.84 0.49 -12.92
CA SER A 23 -6.45 0.78 -12.54
C SER A 23 -6.28 1.26 -11.10
N VAL A 24 -7.33 1.79 -10.46
CA VAL A 24 -7.30 2.21 -9.05
C VAL A 24 -7.48 0.99 -8.16
N GLU A 25 -8.48 0.15 -8.43
CA GLU A 25 -8.71 -1.07 -7.65
C GLU A 25 -7.56 -2.06 -7.80
N GLU A 26 -7.01 -2.25 -9.00
CA GLU A 26 -5.82 -3.08 -9.20
C GLU A 26 -4.62 -2.56 -8.40
N ARG A 27 -4.41 -1.24 -8.35
CA ARG A 27 -3.36 -0.64 -7.51
C ARG A 27 -3.63 -0.84 -6.03
N ARG A 28 -4.88 -0.72 -5.59
CA ARG A 28 -5.30 -0.96 -4.21
C ARG A 28 -5.03 -2.41 -3.80
N THR A 29 -5.45 -3.37 -4.63
CA THR A 29 -5.17 -4.79 -4.40
C THR A 29 -3.68 -5.06 -4.35
N ALA A 30 -2.90 -4.56 -5.32
CA ALA A 30 -1.45 -4.78 -5.34
C ALA A 30 -0.72 -4.15 -4.13
N ALA A 31 -1.20 -3.00 -3.63
CA ALA A 31 -0.65 -2.39 -2.42
C ALA A 31 -1.01 -3.20 -1.17
N ARG A 32 -2.25 -3.71 -1.10
CA ARG A 32 -2.71 -4.60 -0.03
C ARG A 32 -1.89 -5.88 0.03
N ASP A 33 -1.66 -6.51 -1.11
CA ASP A 33 -0.95 -7.78 -1.18
C ASP A 33 0.52 -7.61 -0.74
N ALA A 34 1.19 -6.55 -1.18
CA ALA A 34 2.55 -6.23 -0.73
C ALA A 34 2.64 -5.93 0.78
N ALA A 35 1.61 -5.28 1.35
CA ALA A 35 1.52 -5.06 2.79
C ALA A 35 1.32 -6.39 3.55
N LEU A 36 0.49 -7.30 3.04
CA LEU A 36 0.32 -8.64 3.61
C LEU A 36 1.60 -9.49 3.50
N ASP A 37 2.38 -9.32 2.43
CA ASP A 37 3.68 -9.99 2.29
C ASP A 37 4.64 -9.56 3.41
N PHE A 38 4.67 -8.27 3.74
CA PHE A 38 5.46 -7.74 4.85
C PHE A 38 5.01 -8.29 6.21
N GLU A 39 3.71 -8.22 6.52
CA GLU A 39 3.14 -8.77 7.77
C GLU A 39 3.43 -10.26 7.93
N ARG A 40 3.29 -11.04 6.84
CA ARG A 40 3.59 -12.48 6.84
C ARG A 40 5.07 -12.76 7.05
N ALA A 41 5.95 -11.97 6.46
CA ALA A 41 7.39 -12.12 6.65
C ALA A 41 7.82 -11.77 8.08
N LEU A 42 7.29 -10.69 8.66
CA LEU A 42 7.53 -10.33 10.06
C LEU A 42 7.03 -11.42 11.01
N GLY A 43 5.80 -11.89 10.82
CA GLY A 43 5.23 -12.94 11.68
C GLY A 43 5.89 -14.31 11.52
N ALA A 44 6.62 -14.54 10.43
CA ALA A 44 7.44 -15.73 10.22
C ALA A 44 8.90 -15.54 10.71
N GLU A 45 9.25 -14.36 11.22
CA GLU A 45 10.62 -13.97 11.58
C GLU A 45 11.61 -14.16 10.41
N ASP A 46 11.14 -14.00 9.18
CA ASP A 46 11.94 -14.15 7.95
C ASP A 46 12.50 -12.79 7.52
N GLY A 47 13.61 -12.38 8.14
CA GLY A 47 14.24 -11.10 7.87
C GLY A 47 14.65 -10.90 6.40
N VAL A 48 14.98 -11.98 5.67
CA VAL A 48 15.29 -11.90 4.23
C VAL A 48 14.05 -11.50 3.45
N ALA A 49 12.90 -12.12 3.72
CA ALA A 49 11.63 -11.78 3.10
C ALA A 49 11.16 -10.37 3.48
N VAL A 50 11.34 -9.96 4.75
CA VAL A 50 11.03 -8.59 5.20
C VAL A 50 11.84 -7.58 4.39
N CYS A 51 13.17 -7.74 4.35
CA CYS A 51 14.04 -6.82 3.63
C CYS A 51 13.80 -6.81 2.11
N ALA A 52 13.31 -7.90 1.51
CA ALA A 52 12.98 -7.93 0.08
C ALA A 52 11.79 -7.01 -0.30
N VAL A 53 10.83 -6.82 0.62
CA VAL A 53 9.65 -5.97 0.39
C VAL A 53 9.81 -4.54 0.92
N LEU A 54 10.87 -4.27 1.70
CA LEU A 54 11.26 -2.92 2.08
C LEU A 54 11.77 -2.11 0.88
N ALA A 55 11.50 -0.81 0.90
CA ALA A 55 12.12 0.13 -0.03
C ALA A 55 13.63 0.21 0.24
N PRO A 56 14.47 0.42 -0.80
CA PRO A 56 15.92 0.48 -0.62
C PRO A 56 16.37 1.43 0.48
N GLY A 57 15.82 2.65 0.52
CA GLY A 57 16.18 3.63 1.55
C GLY A 57 15.79 3.23 2.99
N VAL A 58 14.79 2.36 3.17
CA VAL A 58 14.47 1.82 4.51
C VAL A 58 15.49 0.76 4.90
N ARG A 59 15.85 -0.12 3.96
CA ARG A 59 16.86 -1.17 4.19
C ARG A 59 18.20 -0.55 4.56
N ASP A 60 18.62 0.45 3.79
CA ASP A 60 19.88 1.17 4.02
C ASP A 60 19.86 1.84 5.41
N GLU A 61 18.74 2.44 5.83
CA GLU A 61 18.60 3.06 7.15
C GLU A 61 18.70 2.04 8.30
N VAL A 62 18.05 0.88 8.14
CA VAL A 62 18.11 -0.23 9.10
C VAL A 62 19.54 -0.72 9.26
N GLU A 63 20.22 -1.04 8.15
CA GLU A 63 21.62 -1.49 8.15
C GLU A 63 22.56 -0.46 8.77
N GLN A 64 22.38 0.82 8.45
CA GLN A 64 23.21 1.90 8.98
C GLN A 64 23.00 2.11 10.48
N SER A 65 21.76 1.95 10.97
CA SER A 65 21.41 2.18 12.37
C SER A 65 21.86 1.04 13.27
N SER A 66 21.73 -0.21 12.82
CA SER A 66 22.15 -1.40 13.58
C SER A 66 23.65 -1.70 13.43
N GLY A 67 24.24 -1.39 12.28
CA GLY A 67 25.58 -1.83 11.91
C GLY A 67 25.66 -3.31 11.49
N THR A 68 24.54 -3.97 11.25
CA THR A 68 24.41 -5.38 10.82
C THR A 68 23.59 -5.49 9.53
N PRO A 69 23.67 -6.62 8.79
CA PRO A 69 22.84 -6.84 7.60
C PRO A 69 21.33 -6.69 7.88
N CYS A 70 20.57 -6.21 6.89
CA CYS A 70 19.14 -5.89 7.06
C CYS A 70 18.36 -7.09 7.61
N GLU A 71 18.63 -8.29 7.10
CA GLU A 71 17.92 -9.51 7.49
C GLU A 71 18.06 -9.89 8.97
N GLU A 72 19.12 -9.42 9.63
CA GLU A 72 19.32 -9.59 11.08
C GLU A 72 18.71 -8.39 11.82
N ALA A 73 19.08 -7.18 11.39
CA ALA A 73 18.70 -5.92 12.02
C ALA A 73 17.19 -5.68 12.08
N VAL A 74 16.47 -5.98 11.00
CA VAL A 74 15.04 -5.65 10.89
C VAL A 74 14.17 -6.40 11.90
N LEU A 75 14.64 -7.56 12.37
CA LEU A 75 13.93 -8.36 13.37
C LEU A 75 14.11 -7.80 14.80
N GLU A 76 15.05 -6.87 14.99
CA GLU A 76 15.30 -6.19 16.27
C GLU A 76 14.50 -4.88 16.43
N GLU A 77 13.83 -4.42 15.37
CA GLU A 77 13.13 -3.13 15.32
C GLU A 77 11.74 -3.13 16.03
N ASP A 78 11.38 -4.23 16.69
CA ASP A 78 10.14 -4.42 17.47
C ASP A 78 8.86 -3.99 16.72
N VAL A 79 8.83 -4.18 15.40
CA VAL A 79 7.70 -3.78 14.56
C VAL A 79 6.47 -4.63 14.89
N PRO A 80 5.34 -4.03 15.29
CA PRO A 80 4.10 -4.76 15.49
C PRO A 80 3.68 -5.45 14.20
N PHE A 81 3.19 -6.69 14.31
CA PHE A 81 2.59 -7.40 13.18
C PHE A 81 1.32 -8.12 13.61
N VAL A 82 0.49 -8.46 12.64
CA VAL A 82 -0.72 -9.26 12.85
C VAL A 82 -0.38 -10.74 12.65
N ALA A 83 -0.50 -11.53 13.71
CA ALA A 83 -0.29 -12.98 13.64
C ALA A 83 -1.42 -13.68 12.87
N ALA A 84 -1.34 -13.65 11.52
CA ALA A 84 -1.98 -14.51 10.49
C ALA A 84 -3.43 -15.03 10.70
N ALA A 85 -4.21 -14.48 11.63
CA ALA A 85 -5.57 -14.88 11.93
C ALA A 85 -6.54 -13.87 11.31
N GLY A 86 -6.80 -14.06 10.01
CA GLY A 86 -7.74 -13.26 9.23
C GLY A 86 -7.06 -12.01 8.68
N ASP A 87 -7.09 -11.85 7.36
CA ASP A 87 -6.62 -10.69 6.61
C ASP A 87 -7.42 -9.40 6.91
N GLU A 88 -7.56 -9.05 8.19
CA GLU A 88 -8.36 -7.93 8.69
C GLU A 88 -7.61 -6.62 8.45
N VAL A 89 -7.45 -6.30 7.17
CA VAL A 89 -7.00 -4.99 6.71
C VAL A 89 -8.12 -4.00 7.02
N GLY A 90 -7.86 -3.07 7.94
CA GLY A 90 -8.80 -2.03 8.34
C GLY A 90 -9.07 -1.01 7.23
N GLY A 91 -8.11 -0.78 6.34
CA GLY A 91 -8.28 0.13 5.21
C GLY A 91 -7.10 0.14 4.23
N VAL A 92 -7.38 0.47 2.97
CA VAL A 92 -6.36 0.69 1.93
C VAL A 92 -6.66 1.95 1.14
N ASP A 93 -5.84 2.97 1.34
CA ASP A 93 -5.90 4.24 0.62
C ASP A 93 -4.76 4.31 -0.40
N VAL A 94 -5.08 4.64 -1.64
CA VAL A 94 -4.07 4.80 -2.71
C VAL A 94 -4.18 6.21 -3.30
N ALA A 95 -3.08 6.94 -3.28
CA ALA A 95 -2.95 8.27 -3.88
C ALA A 95 -1.75 8.29 -4.84
N GLY A 96 -2.04 8.23 -6.15
CA GLY A 96 -1.00 8.20 -7.18
C GLY A 96 -0.11 6.97 -7.08
N ARG A 97 1.14 7.19 -6.63
CA ARG A 97 2.18 6.17 -6.40
C ARG A 97 2.38 5.83 -4.92
N GLN A 98 1.57 6.36 -4.03
CA GLN A 98 1.63 6.11 -2.60
C GLN A 98 0.41 5.32 -2.16
N ALA A 99 0.58 4.51 -1.13
CA ALA A 99 -0.52 3.81 -0.47
C ALA A 99 -0.33 3.81 1.04
N ARG A 100 -1.44 3.78 1.77
CA ARG A 100 -1.49 3.51 3.20
C ARG A 100 -2.35 2.28 3.41
N VAL A 101 -1.84 1.33 4.19
CA VAL A 101 -2.56 0.11 4.58
C VAL A 101 -2.64 0.09 6.09
N GLU A 102 -3.85 0.02 6.62
CA GLU A 102 -4.10 -0.01 8.07
C GLU A 102 -4.42 -1.44 8.49
N PHE A 103 -3.70 -1.91 9.49
CA PHE A 103 -3.94 -3.15 10.22
C PHE A 103 -4.35 -2.83 11.67
N PRO A 104 -4.92 -3.78 12.42
CA PRO A 104 -5.26 -3.58 13.83
C PRO A 104 -4.05 -3.22 14.70
N ALA A 105 -2.88 -3.76 14.37
CA ALA A 105 -1.64 -3.59 15.15
C ALA A 105 -0.63 -2.62 14.50
N ASP A 106 -0.79 -2.30 13.20
CA ASP A 106 0.18 -1.49 12.47
C ASP A 106 -0.48 -0.60 11.40
N THR A 107 0.21 0.44 10.97
CA THR A 107 -0.08 1.19 9.75
C THR A 107 1.16 1.20 8.88
N LEU A 108 1.02 0.70 7.64
CA LEU A 108 2.09 0.70 6.66
C LEU A 108 1.90 1.83 5.65
N PHE A 109 3.01 2.46 5.28
CA PHE A 109 3.09 3.33 4.11
C PHE A 109 3.91 2.66 3.02
N LEU A 110 3.38 2.67 1.80
CA LEU A 110 4.00 2.05 0.64
C LEU A 110 4.17 3.07 -0.48
N SER A 111 5.20 2.83 -1.30
CA SER A 111 5.42 3.57 -2.54
C SER A 111 5.61 2.59 -3.70
N ARG A 112 5.18 2.99 -4.90
CA ARG A 112 5.33 2.18 -6.10
C ARG A 112 6.71 2.41 -6.72
N PHE A 113 7.54 1.38 -6.72
CA PHE A 113 8.82 1.28 -7.41
C PHE A 113 8.65 0.59 -8.77
N SER A 114 9.74 0.46 -9.53
CA SER A 114 9.75 -0.23 -10.83
C SER A 114 9.45 -1.72 -10.73
N ASP A 115 9.81 -2.33 -9.59
CA ASP A 115 9.66 -3.75 -9.29
C ASP A 115 8.42 -4.07 -8.44
N GLY A 116 7.59 -3.08 -8.11
CA GLY A 116 6.34 -3.27 -7.38
C GLY A 116 6.11 -2.26 -6.27
N TRP A 117 5.15 -2.54 -5.41
CA TRP A 117 4.95 -1.78 -4.18
C TRP A 117 5.99 -2.20 -3.14
N LYS A 118 6.58 -1.22 -2.46
CA LYS A 118 7.54 -1.44 -1.36
C LYS A 118 7.12 -0.67 -0.13
N VAL A 119 7.36 -1.24 1.04
CA VAL A 119 7.14 -0.60 2.33
C VAL A 119 8.19 0.49 2.53
N VAL A 120 7.74 1.74 2.71
CA VAL A 120 8.59 2.90 2.98
C VAL A 120 8.53 3.33 4.45
N ALA A 121 7.53 2.87 5.20
CA ALA A 121 7.45 2.99 6.66
C ALA A 121 6.51 1.94 7.27
N ALA A 122 6.85 1.48 8.47
CA ALA A 122 6.10 0.48 9.24
C ALA A 122 6.18 0.76 10.76
N GLY A 123 5.35 0.11 11.57
CA GLY A 123 5.22 0.42 12.99
C GLY A 123 4.67 1.82 13.23
N CYS A 124 3.77 2.31 12.37
CA CYS A 124 3.39 3.71 12.36
C CYS A 124 2.17 4.00 13.25
N THR A 125 2.36 4.85 14.27
CA THR A 125 1.29 5.34 15.15
C THR A 125 0.83 6.75 14.72
N PRO A 126 -0.50 6.99 14.58
CA PRO A 126 -1.03 8.31 14.23
C PRO A 126 -0.79 9.33 15.34
N ARG A 127 -0.55 10.59 14.96
CA ARG A 127 -0.41 11.71 15.90
C ARG A 127 -1.30 12.88 15.47
N PRO A 128 -2.11 13.47 16.37
CA PRO A 128 -2.94 14.62 16.02
C PRO A 128 -2.10 15.77 15.45
N GLU A 129 -2.51 16.26 14.28
CA GLU A 129 -1.89 17.41 13.57
C GLU A 129 -0.39 17.27 13.29
N ARG A 130 0.15 16.04 13.31
CA ARG A 130 1.57 15.75 13.08
C ARG A 130 1.73 14.54 12.16
N PRO A 131 2.88 14.40 11.48
CA PRO A 131 3.20 13.17 10.76
C PRO A 131 3.16 11.97 11.72
N TYR A 132 2.84 10.80 11.17
CA TYR A 132 2.92 9.53 11.89
C TYR A 132 4.31 9.35 12.53
N GLN A 133 4.35 8.62 13.63
CA GLN A 133 5.58 8.16 14.23
C GLN A 133 5.77 6.70 13.86
N CYS A 134 6.80 6.40 13.09
CA CYS A 134 7.09 5.06 12.60
C CYS A 134 8.39 4.53 13.21
N LEU A 135 8.45 3.21 13.39
CA LEU A 135 9.65 2.50 13.83
C LEU A 135 10.60 2.35 12.64
N LEU A 136 10.10 1.77 11.54
CA LEU A 136 10.82 1.73 10.27
C LEU A 136 10.44 2.92 9.40
N LYS A 137 11.43 3.57 8.81
CA LYS A 137 11.23 4.64 7.81
C LYS A 137 12.49 4.82 6.95
N GLY A 138 12.29 5.19 5.69
CA GLY A 138 13.37 5.65 4.83
C GLY A 138 13.58 7.15 5.00
N GLY A 139 14.84 7.59 5.05
CA GLY A 139 15.23 9.01 5.12
C GLY A 139 14.83 9.85 3.91
#